data_AF-A0A2G9SP64-F1
#
_entry.id   AF-A0A2G9SP64-F1
#
_cell.length_a   1.000
_cell.length_b   1.000
_cell.length_c   1.000
_cell.angle_alpha   90.00
_cell.angle_beta   90.00
_cell.angle_gamma   90.00
#
_symmetry.space_group_name_H-M   'P 1'
#
loop_
_entity.id
_entity.type
_entity.pdbx_description
1 polymer ?
#
loop_
_entity_poly.entity_id
_entity_poly.type
_entity_poly.pdbx_seq_one_letter_code
_entity_poly.pdbx_strand_id
1 'polypeptide(L)'
;MDLACAFIGDEYLIGEFRQSGERKASFFLLNAQTGALLWDNFVLTDSHQKPVGDGWWVGMETVYAGLVYFHGYYSPNVPEHLGIWAMEPSQKAIKWVRPDLGYLCISSGKMVALRNVLVEGYAERSFLTLNPLTGEEIDNFGQNAAAANFLRNSAPSLLAEQEVVLSEQIAESSPRFAEIAKLAKDATQGTRVIGAFDVLEHHGQTIIGYHEQTNQMVTNQAGARVLGLNYKLFVLDSKQNVIYSDILGELMSGLLVDGFFVRRNRLYYVKERNTLCAIDLP
;
A
#
# COMPACT_ATOMS: atom_id res chain seq x y z
N MET A 1 4.87 5.65 -1.95
CA MET A 1 4.61 4.34 -2.58
C MET A 1 3.36 3.81 -1.93
N ASP A 2 2.24 3.69 -2.67
CA ASP A 2 1.15 2.83 -2.20
C ASP A 2 1.71 1.42 -2.30
N LEU A 3 2.28 0.96 -1.18
CA LEU A 3 2.56 -0.44 -0.99
C LEU A 3 1.18 -1.13 -1.02
N ALA A 4 0.74 -1.51 -2.22
CA ALA A 4 -0.53 -2.19 -2.40
C ALA A 4 -0.35 -3.67 -2.05
N CYS A 5 0.16 -3.93 -0.85
CA CYS A 5 0.18 -5.26 -0.27
C CYS A 5 -0.45 -5.22 1.12
N ALA A 6 -0.98 -6.36 1.55
CA ALA A 6 -1.67 -6.51 2.81
C ALA A 6 -1.40 -7.89 3.39
N PHE A 7 -1.30 -7.95 4.71
CA PHE A 7 -1.11 -9.19 5.44
C PHE A 7 -2.46 -9.83 5.77
N ILE A 8 -2.53 -11.15 5.62
CA ILE A 8 -3.71 -11.96 5.90
C ILE A 8 -3.35 -12.88 7.06
N GLY A 9 -3.61 -12.37 8.27
CA GLY A 9 -2.99 -12.93 9.47
C GLY A 9 -1.47 -12.87 9.37
N ASP A 10 -0.81 -13.93 9.80
CA ASP A 10 0.64 -14.03 9.70
C ASP A 10 1.10 -14.82 8.50
N GLU A 11 0.24 -15.66 7.92
CA GLU A 11 0.65 -16.69 6.97
C GLU A 11 0.83 -16.17 5.55
N TYR A 12 0.05 -15.16 5.16
CA TYR A 12 0.02 -14.72 3.77
C TYR A 12 0.24 -13.22 3.61
N LEU A 13 0.86 -12.88 2.49
CA LEU A 13 1.00 -11.53 1.99
C LEU A 13 0.38 -11.49 0.60
N ILE A 14 -0.67 -10.70 0.42
CA ILE A 14 -1.22 -10.40 -0.90
C ILE A 14 -0.63 -9.11 -1.41
N GLY A 15 -0.24 -9.06 -2.67
CA GLY A 15 0.27 -7.87 -3.32
C GLY A 15 -0.44 -7.57 -4.64
N GLU A 16 -0.48 -6.31 -4.99
CA GLU A 16 -0.94 -5.78 -6.28
C GLU A 16 0.27 -5.43 -7.15
N PHE A 17 0.20 -5.83 -8.42
CA PHE A 17 1.18 -5.54 -9.43
C PHE A 17 0.52 -4.84 -10.62
N ARG A 18 1.03 -3.66 -10.97
CA ARG A 18 0.52 -2.83 -12.07
C ARG A 18 1.49 -2.81 -13.24
N GLN A 19 1.02 -3.31 -14.38
CA GLN A 19 1.72 -3.29 -15.66
C GLN A 19 1.21 -2.12 -16.50
N SER A 20 1.76 -0.92 -16.30
CA SER A 20 1.27 0.30 -16.95
C SER A 20 1.26 0.23 -18.48
N GLY A 21 2.23 -0.47 -19.09
CA GLY A 21 2.29 -0.66 -20.55
C GLY A 21 1.13 -1.50 -21.10
N GLU A 22 0.58 -2.40 -20.29
CA GLU A 22 -0.54 -3.28 -20.66
C GLU A 22 -1.89 -2.75 -20.14
N ARG A 23 -1.88 -1.68 -19.34
CA ARG A 23 -3.05 -1.20 -18.57
C ARG A 23 -3.72 -2.35 -17.82
N LYS A 24 -2.91 -3.11 -17.09
CA LYS A 24 -3.36 -4.27 -16.32
C LYS A 24 -2.89 -4.17 -14.86
N ALA A 25 -3.83 -4.34 -13.94
CA ALA A 25 -3.59 -4.61 -12.54
C ALA A 25 -3.84 -6.10 -12.29
N SER A 26 -2.95 -6.72 -11.51
CA SER A 26 -3.06 -8.12 -11.14
C SER A 26 -2.62 -8.32 -9.71
N PHE A 27 -3.04 -9.41 -9.10
CA PHE A 27 -2.74 -9.71 -7.71
C PHE A 27 -1.97 -11.02 -7.61
N PHE A 28 -1.14 -11.12 -6.57
CA PHE A 28 -0.38 -12.31 -6.23
C PHE A 28 -0.42 -12.57 -4.73
N LEU A 29 -0.26 -13.83 -4.34
CA LEU A 29 -0.24 -14.26 -2.96
C LEU A 29 1.06 -15.00 -2.66
N LEU A 30 1.73 -14.58 -1.60
CA LEU A 30 2.93 -15.21 -1.07
C LEU A 30 2.62 -15.84 0.28
N ASN A 31 3.35 -16.90 0.62
CA ASN A 31 3.57 -17.25 2.02
C ASN A 31 4.49 -16.18 2.64
N ALA A 32 4.01 -15.49 3.69
CA ALA A 32 4.70 -14.33 4.25
C ALA A 32 6.01 -14.69 5.00
N GLN A 33 6.14 -15.92 5.48
CA GLN A 33 7.34 -16.40 6.17
C GLN A 33 8.45 -16.76 5.19
N THR A 34 8.12 -17.55 4.17
CA THR A 34 9.08 -18.18 3.25
C THR A 34 9.28 -17.40 1.96
N GLY A 35 8.36 -16.49 1.63
CA GLY A 35 8.32 -15.81 0.33
C GLY A 35 7.86 -16.70 -0.82
N ALA A 36 7.42 -17.94 -0.55
CA ALA A 36 6.96 -18.85 -1.59
C ALA A 36 5.72 -18.30 -2.29
N LEU A 37 5.78 -18.21 -3.63
CA LEU A 37 4.65 -17.81 -4.46
C LEU A 37 3.58 -18.90 -4.47
N LEU A 38 2.38 -18.57 -3.99
CA LEU A 38 1.24 -19.49 -3.96
C LEU A 38 0.41 -19.38 -5.24
N TRP A 39 0.19 -18.15 -5.70
CA TRP A 39 -0.37 -17.86 -7.01
C TRP A 39 -0.05 -16.41 -7.41
N ASP A 40 -0.04 -16.14 -8.71
CA ASP A 40 0.07 -14.80 -9.26
C ASP A 40 -0.96 -14.56 -10.36
N ASN A 41 -0.84 -13.40 -11.01
CA ASN A 41 -1.61 -13.01 -12.20
C ASN A 41 -3.12 -13.14 -12.03
N PHE A 42 -3.63 -13.00 -10.80
CA PHE A 42 -5.07 -12.95 -10.57
C PHE A 42 -5.61 -11.62 -11.09
N VAL A 43 -6.61 -11.68 -11.96
CA VAL A 43 -7.33 -10.51 -12.47
C VAL A 43 -8.74 -10.58 -11.91
N LEU A 44 -9.19 -9.51 -11.26
CA LEU A 44 -10.53 -9.42 -10.73
C LEU A 44 -11.55 -9.34 -11.87
N THR A 45 -12.51 -10.26 -11.89
CA THR A 45 -13.57 -10.31 -12.90
C THR A 45 -14.96 -10.17 -12.29
N ASP A 46 -15.91 -9.70 -13.10
CA ASP A 46 -17.34 -9.67 -12.77
C ASP A 46 -18.02 -11.05 -12.96
N SER A 47 -19.33 -11.12 -12.73
CA SER A 47 -20.13 -12.34 -12.92
C SER A 47 -20.14 -12.87 -14.35
N HIS A 48 -19.71 -12.08 -15.32
CA HIS A 48 -19.60 -12.45 -16.73
C HIS A 48 -18.15 -12.73 -17.17
N GLN A 49 -17.23 -12.86 -16.21
CA GLN A 49 -15.80 -13.08 -16.44
C GLN A 49 -15.12 -11.93 -17.21
N LYS A 50 -15.68 -10.72 -17.15
CA LYS A 50 -15.03 -9.53 -17.69
C LYS A 50 -14.18 -8.87 -16.61
N PRO A 51 -12.98 -8.35 -16.94
CA PRO A 51 -12.18 -7.61 -15.98
C PRO A 51 -12.96 -6.42 -15.40
N VAL A 52 -12.99 -6.30 -14.08
CA VAL A 52 -13.57 -5.14 -13.40
C VAL A 52 -12.71 -3.92 -13.74
N GLY A 53 -13.33 -2.76 -13.98
CA GLY A 53 -12.61 -1.51 -14.27
C GLY A 53 -11.66 -1.60 -15.49
N ASP A 54 -12.06 -2.35 -16.52
CA ASP A 54 -11.24 -2.69 -17.69
C ASP A 54 -9.90 -3.36 -17.36
N GLY A 55 -9.79 -3.96 -16.16
CA GLY A 55 -8.59 -4.62 -15.65
C GLY A 55 -7.51 -3.66 -15.13
N TRP A 56 -7.71 -2.35 -15.21
CA TRP A 56 -6.75 -1.34 -14.72
C TRP A 56 -7.28 -0.56 -13.52
N TRP A 57 -8.57 -0.25 -13.55
CA TRP A 57 -9.24 0.57 -12.55
C TRP A 57 -9.83 -0.31 -11.46
N VAL A 58 -8.95 -1.08 -10.82
CA VAL A 58 -9.23 -1.93 -9.66
C VAL A 58 -8.16 -1.74 -8.62
N GLY A 59 -8.46 -2.01 -7.36
CA GLY A 59 -7.48 -1.98 -6.27
C GLY A 59 -7.88 -2.92 -5.14
N MET A 60 -6.93 -3.15 -4.24
CA MET A 60 -7.19 -3.76 -2.95
C MET A 60 -7.57 -2.69 -1.92
N GLU A 61 -8.59 -2.99 -1.11
CA GLU A 61 -9.11 -2.07 -0.11
C GLU A 61 -8.63 -2.42 1.29
N THR A 62 -8.90 -3.65 1.74
CA THR A 62 -8.62 -4.10 3.11
C THR A 62 -8.58 -5.62 3.21
N VAL A 63 -8.21 -6.11 4.39
CA VAL A 63 -8.28 -7.52 4.79
C VAL A 63 -9.06 -7.63 6.08
N TYR A 64 -9.99 -8.57 6.15
CA TYR A 64 -10.74 -8.84 7.38
C TYR A 64 -11.17 -10.29 7.47
N ALA A 65 -10.89 -10.93 8.61
CA ALA A 65 -11.26 -12.31 8.91
C ALA A 65 -10.90 -13.31 7.78
N GLY A 66 -9.69 -13.16 7.22
CA GLY A 66 -9.17 -14.04 6.16
C GLY A 66 -9.67 -13.72 4.75
N LEU A 67 -10.53 -12.72 4.58
CA LEU A 67 -10.98 -12.24 3.27
C LEU A 67 -10.20 -11.01 2.84
N VAL A 68 -9.93 -10.92 1.54
CA VAL A 68 -9.41 -9.70 0.90
C VAL A 68 -10.56 -9.02 0.18
N TYR A 69 -10.65 -7.71 0.33
CA TYR A 69 -11.66 -6.90 -0.32
C TYR A 69 -11.02 -6.09 -1.42
N PHE A 70 -11.63 -6.13 -2.60
CA PHE A 70 -11.26 -5.32 -3.74
C PHE A 70 -12.37 -4.35 -4.09
N HIS A 71 -12.00 -3.31 -4.82
CA HIS A 71 -12.90 -2.34 -5.43
C HIS A 71 -12.50 -2.07 -6.87
N GLY A 72 -13.45 -1.53 -7.64
CA GLY A 72 -13.20 -0.84 -8.89
C GLY A 72 -13.18 0.68 -8.68
N TYR A 73 -12.86 1.43 -9.73
CA TYR A 73 -13.06 2.88 -9.76
C TYR A 73 -14.07 3.25 -10.84
N TYR A 74 -14.88 4.29 -10.57
CA TYR A 74 -15.84 4.81 -11.55
C TYR A 74 -15.17 5.30 -12.84
N SER A 75 -14.09 6.05 -12.70
CA SER A 75 -13.32 6.58 -13.82
C SER A 75 -11.93 7.03 -13.37
N PRO A 76 -10.98 7.27 -14.30
CA PRO A 76 -9.66 7.80 -13.96
C PRO A 76 -9.72 9.13 -13.18
N ASN A 77 -10.79 9.90 -13.36
CA ASN A 77 -10.93 11.26 -12.85
C ASN A 77 -11.79 11.34 -11.58
N VAL A 78 -12.42 10.23 -11.17
CA VAL A 78 -13.29 10.17 -10.00
C VAL A 78 -12.75 9.09 -9.06
N PRO A 79 -12.05 9.47 -7.98
CA PRO A 79 -11.43 8.55 -7.04
C PRO A 79 -12.45 7.91 -6.08
N GLU A 80 -13.68 7.70 -6.54
CA GLU A 80 -14.71 7.04 -5.75
C GLU A 80 -14.68 5.53 -6.04
N HIS A 81 -14.54 4.76 -4.97
CA HIS A 81 -14.52 3.31 -5.04
C HIS A 81 -15.90 2.79 -5.42
N LEU A 82 -15.93 1.88 -6.38
CA LEU A 82 -17.13 1.29 -6.94
C LEU A 82 -17.07 -0.22 -6.80
N GLY A 83 -18.07 -0.78 -6.14
CA GLY A 83 -18.22 -2.19 -5.91
C GLY A 83 -17.31 -2.72 -4.79
N ILE A 84 -17.75 -3.81 -4.18
CA ILE A 84 -17.00 -4.55 -3.17
C ILE A 84 -16.96 -6.02 -3.59
N TRP A 85 -15.76 -6.58 -3.75
CA TRP A 85 -15.55 -7.99 -4.03
C TRP A 85 -14.79 -8.61 -2.88
N ALA A 86 -15.41 -9.55 -2.17
CA ALA A 86 -14.76 -10.29 -1.10
C ALA A 86 -14.22 -11.62 -1.63
N MET A 87 -12.91 -11.83 -1.51
CA MET A 87 -12.21 -13.00 -2.00
C MET A 87 -11.63 -13.81 -0.82
N GLU A 88 -11.73 -15.13 -0.92
CA GLU A 88 -10.92 -16.05 -0.13
C GLU A 88 -9.61 -16.39 -0.88
N PRO A 89 -8.45 -15.90 -0.39
CA PRO A 89 -7.18 -16.02 -1.10
C PRO A 89 -6.68 -17.45 -1.26
N SER A 90 -6.89 -18.31 -0.25
CA SER A 90 -6.45 -19.71 -0.26
C SER A 90 -7.15 -20.54 -1.34
N GLN A 91 -8.40 -20.20 -1.67
CA GLN A 91 -9.19 -20.86 -2.70
C GLN A 91 -9.16 -20.14 -4.05
N LYS A 92 -8.54 -18.94 -4.13
CA LYS A 92 -8.61 -18.04 -5.29
C LYS A 92 -10.05 -17.78 -5.75
N ALA A 93 -10.98 -17.65 -4.79
CA ALA A 93 -12.42 -17.64 -5.06
C ALA A 93 -13.09 -16.39 -4.50
N ILE A 94 -14.00 -15.79 -5.28
CA ILE A 94 -14.89 -14.73 -4.82
C ILE A 94 -16.01 -15.36 -3.98
N LYS A 95 -16.16 -14.93 -2.72
CA LYS A 95 -17.21 -15.41 -1.82
C LYS A 95 -18.52 -14.66 -2.01
N TRP A 96 -18.45 -13.35 -2.14
CA TRP A 96 -19.61 -12.51 -2.37
C TRP A 96 -19.20 -11.20 -3.06
N VAL A 97 -20.18 -10.57 -3.71
CA VAL A 97 -20.00 -9.31 -4.42
C VAL A 97 -21.14 -8.34 -4.12
N ARG A 98 -20.80 -7.05 -4.02
CA ARG A 98 -21.74 -5.93 -3.92
C ARG A 98 -21.31 -4.83 -4.89
N PRO A 99 -21.55 -5.00 -6.21
CA PRO A 99 -21.11 -4.03 -7.21
C PRO A 99 -21.83 -2.67 -7.09
N ASP A 100 -22.92 -2.62 -6.33
CA ASP A 100 -23.74 -1.42 -6.08
C ASP A 100 -23.20 -0.51 -4.97
N LEU A 101 -22.16 -0.93 -4.25
CA LEU A 101 -21.69 -0.28 -3.02
C LEU A 101 -20.22 0.14 -3.10
N GLY A 102 -19.85 1.21 -2.41
CA GLY A 102 -18.45 1.56 -2.11
C GLY A 102 -18.10 1.25 -0.66
N TYR A 103 -16.89 0.78 -0.41
CA TYR A 103 -16.37 0.54 0.93
C TYR A 103 -16.04 1.87 1.65
N LEU A 104 -16.23 1.90 2.98
CA LEU A 104 -15.76 3.02 3.82
C LEU A 104 -14.83 2.58 4.95
N CYS A 105 -15.22 1.59 5.74
CA CYS A 105 -14.41 1.04 6.84
C CYS A 105 -15.01 -0.27 7.35
N ILE A 106 -14.24 -1.00 8.17
CA ILE A 106 -14.78 -2.03 9.06
C ILE A 106 -14.65 -1.53 10.49
N SER A 107 -15.76 -1.57 11.24
CA SER A 107 -15.80 -1.13 12.62
C SER A 107 -16.70 -2.06 13.42
N SER A 108 -16.22 -2.52 14.58
CA SER A 108 -16.96 -3.42 15.48
C SER A 108 -17.52 -4.66 14.74
N GLY A 109 -16.76 -5.19 13.79
CA GLY A 109 -17.12 -6.36 12.99
C GLY A 109 -18.21 -6.14 11.92
N LYS A 110 -18.61 -4.89 11.66
CA LYS A 110 -19.50 -4.52 10.57
C LYS A 110 -18.75 -3.72 9.52
N MET A 111 -19.04 -3.98 8.24
CA MET A 111 -18.51 -3.17 7.14
C MET A 111 -19.45 -2.00 6.89
N VAL A 112 -18.96 -0.77 6.99
CA VAL A 112 -19.71 0.42 6.60
C VAL A 112 -19.51 0.62 5.10
N ALA A 113 -20.61 0.78 4.37
CA ALA A 113 -20.62 0.96 2.94
C ALA A 113 -21.48 2.18 2.54
N LEU A 114 -21.18 2.73 1.38
CA LEU A 114 -21.94 3.80 0.74
C LEU A 114 -22.64 3.28 -0.51
N ARG A 115 -23.81 3.83 -0.80
CA ARG A 115 -24.55 3.66 -2.04
C ARG A 115 -24.89 5.04 -2.59
N ASN A 116 -24.63 5.26 -3.87
CA ASN A 116 -25.13 6.43 -4.57
C ASN A 116 -26.61 6.21 -4.91
N VAL A 117 -27.48 7.12 -4.49
CA VAL A 117 -28.93 7.10 -4.72
C VAL A 117 -29.38 8.38 -5.42
N LEU A 118 -30.48 8.32 -6.17
CA LEU A 118 -31.09 9.49 -6.79
C LEU A 118 -32.33 9.89 -5.97
N VAL A 119 -32.33 11.11 -5.45
CA VAL A 119 -33.46 11.70 -4.72
C VAL A 119 -33.85 12.98 -5.43
N GLU A 120 -35.09 13.03 -5.93
CA GLU A 120 -35.62 14.18 -6.69
C GLU A 120 -34.72 14.64 -7.87
N GLY A 121 -34.00 13.69 -8.48
CA GLY A 121 -33.08 13.97 -9.60
C GLY A 121 -31.67 14.40 -9.18
N TYR A 122 -31.40 14.52 -7.88
CA TYR A 122 -30.07 14.81 -7.33
C TYR A 122 -29.38 13.54 -6.86
N ALA A 123 -28.08 13.45 -7.14
CA ALA A 123 -27.23 12.37 -6.64
C ALA A 123 -26.93 12.61 -5.15
N GLU A 124 -27.31 11.65 -4.33
CA GLU A 124 -27.08 11.65 -2.89
C GLU A 124 -26.41 10.35 -2.44
N ARG A 125 -25.87 10.36 -1.22
CA ARG A 125 -25.23 9.19 -0.62
C ARG A 125 -26.13 8.61 0.46
N SER A 126 -26.37 7.31 0.38
CA SER A 126 -26.97 6.50 1.43
C SER A 126 -25.90 5.62 2.06
N PHE A 127 -25.95 5.44 3.37
CA PHE A 127 -25.00 4.65 4.14
C PHE A 127 -25.71 3.46 4.76
N LEU A 128 -25.02 2.32 4.80
CA LEU A 128 -25.50 1.08 5.40
C LEU A 128 -24.34 0.31 6.00
N THR A 129 -24.65 -0.71 6.80
CA THR A 129 -23.67 -1.72 7.20
C THR A 129 -23.96 -3.06 6.57
N LEU A 130 -22.89 -3.80 6.29
CA LEU A 130 -22.92 -5.17 5.82
C LEU A 130 -22.24 -6.09 6.84
N ASN A 131 -22.64 -7.36 6.83
CA ASN A 131 -21.82 -8.43 7.38
C ASN A 131 -20.60 -8.63 6.46
N PRO A 132 -19.35 -8.42 6.94
CA PRO A 132 -18.16 -8.57 6.10
C PRO A 132 -17.98 -9.99 5.55
N LEU A 133 -18.51 -11.01 6.22
CA LEU A 133 -18.34 -12.40 5.79
C LEU A 133 -19.33 -12.83 4.70
N THR A 134 -20.50 -12.19 4.61
CA THR A 134 -21.58 -12.61 3.71
C THR A 134 -22.00 -11.54 2.69
N GLY A 135 -21.69 -10.26 2.93
CA GLY A 135 -22.13 -9.14 2.11
C GLY A 135 -23.60 -8.75 2.32
N GLU A 136 -24.28 -9.39 3.27
CA GLU A 136 -25.69 -9.12 3.62
C GLU A 136 -25.81 -7.81 4.39
N GLU A 137 -26.86 -7.03 4.09
CA GLU A 137 -27.17 -5.80 4.80
C GLU A 137 -27.63 -6.09 6.24
N ILE A 138 -27.06 -5.36 7.20
CA ILE A 138 -27.41 -5.46 8.62
C ILE A 138 -28.27 -4.26 9.02
N ASP A 139 -27.79 -3.05 8.78
CA ASP A 139 -28.47 -1.81 9.15
C ASP A 139 -28.40 -0.80 7.99
N ASN A 140 -29.43 0.05 7.87
CA ASN A 140 -29.50 1.12 6.88
C ASN A 140 -29.65 2.48 7.57
N PHE A 141 -28.70 3.37 7.36
CA PHE A 141 -28.67 4.71 7.98
C PHE A 141 -29.18 5.81 7.05
N GLY A 142 -29.62 5.46 5.83
CA GLY A 142 -30.03 6.44 4.82
C GLY A 142 -28.93 7.48 4.59
N GLN A 143 -29.30 8.75 4.53
CA GLN A 143 -28.36 9.86 4.29
C GLN A 143 -27.62 10.34 5.55
N ASN A 144 -27.62 9.59 6.65
CA ASN A 144 -26.98 10.01 7.91
C ASN A 144 -25.44 9.94 7.84
N ALA A 145 -24.83 10.92 7.18
CA ALA A 145 -23.39 11.04 7.03
C ALA A 145 -22.64 11.21 8.37
N ALA A 146 -23.29 11.80 9.38
CA ALA A 146 -22.69 11.97 10.71
C ALA A 146 -22.42 10.63 11.38
N ALA A 147 -23.38 9.69 11.32
CA ALA A 147 -23.21 8.34 11.84
C ALA A 147 -22.11 7.58 11.10
N ALA A 148 -22.09 7.64 9.76
CA ALA A 148 -21.05 7.00 8.95
C ALA A 148 -19.64 7.54 9.26
N ASN A 149 -19.51 8.87 9.39
CA ASN A 149 -18.24 9.51 9.74
C ASN A 149 -17.77 9.14 11.15
N PHE A 150 -18.68 9.04 12.12
CA PHE A 150 -18.35 8.60 13.47
C PHE A 150 -17.79 7.17 13.47
N LEU A 151 -18.43 6.25 12.75
CA LEU A 151 -17.95 4.87 12.62
C LEU A 151 -16.58 4.81 11.94
N ARG A 152 -16.40 5.57 10.85
CA ARG A 152 -15.13 5.64 10.12
C ARG A 152 -13.99 6.18 10.98
N ASN A 153 -14.23 7.25 11.72
CA ASN A 153 -13.20 7.84 12.59
C ASN A 153 -12.88 6.97 13.81
N SER A 154 -13.78 6.05 14.17
CA SER A 154 -13.58 5.08 15.25
C SER A 154 -12.99 3.75 14.76
N ALA A 155 -12.93 3.55 13.44
CA ALA A 155 -12.34 2.36 12.86
C ALA A 155 -10.81 2.40 13.03
N PRO A 156 -10.17 1.28 13.38
CA PRO A 156 -8.72 1.20 13.38
C PRO A 156 -8.19 1.41 11.96
N SER A 157 -6.98 1.97 11.83
CA SER A 157 -6.33 2.07 10.52
C SER A 157 -5.82 0.69 10.10
N LEU A 158 -5.85 0.43 8.79
CA LEU A 158 -5.35 -0.83 8.22
C LEU A 158 -3.90 -1.12 8.65
N LEU A 159 -3.06 -0.09 8.69
CA LEU A 159 -1.66 -0.21 9.11
C LEU A 159 -1.56 -0.67 10.57
N ALA A 160 -2.37 -0.10 11.46
CA ALA A 160 -2.40 -0.48 12.87
C ALA A 160 -2.90 -1.93 13.05
N GLU A 161 -3.95 -2.33 12.34
CA GLU A 161 -4.45 -3.71 12.37
C GLU A 161 -3.41 -4.72 11.86
N GLN A 162 -2.61 -4.33 10.87
CA GLN A 162 -1.57 -5.17 10.30
C GLN A 162 -0.22 -5.09 11.03
N GLU A 163 -0.10 -4.28 12.09
CA GLU A 163 1.16 -4.01 12.79
C GLU A 163 2.27 -3.48 11.86
N VAL A 164 1.88 -2.67 10.87
CA VAL A 164 2.78 -2.05 9.89
C VAL A 164 3.16 -0.65 10.37
N VAL A 165 4.46 -0.39 10.37
CA VAL A 165 5.07 0.92 10.62
C VAL A 165 5.70 1.40 9.33
N LEU A 166 5.28 2.58 8.85
CA LEU A 166 5.86 3.22 7.66
C LEU A 166 7.02 4.14 8.05
N SER A 167 7.90 4.40 7.08
CA SER A 167 8.93 5.42 7.23
C SER A 167 8.33 6.82 7.27
N GLU A 168 8.91 7.71 8.07
CA GLU A 168 8.65 9.15 8.07
C GLU A 168 9.61 9.87 7.13
N GLN A 169 9.11 10.79 6.31
CA GLN A 169 9.99 11.63 5.49
C GLN A 169 10.57 12.80 6.30
N ILE A 170 11.88 12.81 6.49
CA ILE A 170 12.64 13.87 7.16
C ILE A 170 13.23 14.81 6.12
N ALA A 171 12.50 15.89 5.81
CA ALA A 171 12.94 16.95 4.90
C ALA A 171 13.95 17.92 5.55
N GLU A 172 14.66 18.72 4.74
CA GLU A 172 15.64 19.72 5.21
C GLU A 172 15.07 20.74 6.21
N SER A 173 13.78 21.04 6.11
CA SER A 173 13.07 21.93 7.04
C SER A 173 12.77 21.30 8.40
N SER A 174 12.96 19.98 8.57
CA SER A 174 12.71 19.27 9.83
C SER A 174 13.81 19.57 10.85
N PRO A 175 13.46 19.80 12.13
CA PRO A 175 14.45 19.92 13.21
C PRO A 175 15.36 18.69 13.35
N ARG A 176 14.90 17.51 12.91
CA ARG A 176 15.65 16.24 12.97
C ARG A 176 16.64 16.07 11.82
N PHE A 177 16.58 16.91 10.78
CA PHE A 177 17.36 16.70 9.56
C PHE A 177 18.86 16.69 9.82
N ALA A 178 19.37 17.62 10.63
CA ALA A 178 20.82 17.70 10.92
C ALA A 178 21.36 16.46 11.63
N GLU A 179 20.54 15.85 12.51
CA GLU A 179 20.88 14.62 13.21
C GLU A 179 20.93 13.43 12.24
N ILE A 180 19.87 13.24 11.44
CA ILE A 180 19.79 12.16 10.44
C ILE A 180 20.88 12.31 9.39
N ALA A 181 21.12 13.51 8.89
CA ALA A 181 22.18 13.79 7.91
C ALA A 181 23.57 13.46 8.47
N LYS A 182 23.80 13.67 9.78
CA LYS A 182 25.05 13.28 10.44
C LYS A 182 25.19 11.76 10.48
N LEU A 183 24.16 11.03 10.90
CA LEU A 183 24.15 9.55 10.91
C LEU A 183 24.39 8.99 9.50
N ALA A 184 23.71 9.55 8.51
CA ALA A 184 23.87 9.16 7.12
C ALA A 184 25.27 9.49 6.60
N LYS A 185 25.88 10.62 6.94
CA LYS A 185 27.21 10.99 6.42
C LYS A 185 28.26 9.93 6.73
N ASP A 186 28.23 9.38 7.93
CA ASP A 186 29.18 8.35 8.37
C ASP A 186 28.91 7.01 7.66
N ALA A 187 27.64 6.64 7.49
CA ALA A 187 27.24 5.40 6.80
C ALA A 187 27.44 5.44 5.28
N THR A 188 27.32 6.63 4.67
CA THR A 188 27.24 6.81 3.22
C THR A 188 28.56 7.22 2.56
N GLN A 189 29.66 7.25 3.32
CA GLN A 189 31.02 7.54 2.84
C GLN A 189 31.14 8.84 2.02
N GLY A 190 30.35 9.86 2.33
CA GLY A 190 30.43 11.17 1.66
C GLY A 190 29.78 11.24 0.28
N THR A 191 28.86 10.33 -0.03
CA THR A 191 28.07 10.38 -1.28
C THR A 191 27.17 11.62 -1.33
N ARG A 192 26.85 12.06 -2.55
CA ARG A 192 25.99 13.23 -2.76
C ARG A 192 24.52 12.86 -2.55
N VAL A 193 24.06 13.00 -1.33
CA VAL A 193 22.64 12.84 -0.97
C VAL A 193 21.81 13.99 -1.53
N ILE A 194 20.63 13.68 -2.07
CA ILE A 194 19.65 14.65 -2.60
C ILE A 194 18.31 14.46 -1.90
N GLY A 195 17.70 15.58 -1.46
CA GLY A 195 16.35 15.60 -0.94
C GLY A 195 16.23 15.13 0.52
N ALA A 196 15.07 14.61 0.88
CA ALA A 196 14.76 14.12 2.22
C ALA A 196 15.30 12.71 2.48
N PHE A 197 15.33 12.33 3.76
CA PHE A 197 15.58 10.96 4.20
C PHE A 197 14.26 10.27 4.55
N ASP A 198 14.16 8.98 4.25
CA ASP A 198 13.08 8.13 4.75
C ASP A 198 13.55 7.46 6.06
N VAL A 199 12.94 7.92 7.15
CA VAL A 199 13.08 7.66 8.59
C VAL A 199 12.30 6.50 9.21
N LEU A 200 12.84 5.34 9.61
CA LEU A 200 12.08 4.40 10.46
C LEU A 200 12.89 3.95 11.68
N GLU A 201 12.37 4.22 12.87
CA GLU A 201 12.92 3.70 14.13
C GLU A 201 12.11 2.50 14.61
N HIS A 202 12.79 1.40 14.92
CA HIS A 202 12.14 0.16 15.35
C HIS A 202 13.02 -0.62 16.33
N HIS A 203 12.52 -0.88 17.53
CA HIS A 203 13.23 -1.63 18.60
C HIS A 203 14.72 -1.27 18.79
N GLY A 204 15.04 0.03 18.76
CA GLY A 204 16.40 0.53 18.95
C GLY A 204 17.30 0.46 17.71
N GLN A 205 16.73 0.12 16.55
CA GLN A 205 17.36 0.23 15.25
C GLN A 205 16.83 1.45 14.50
N THR A 206 17.65 1.99 13.59
CA THR A 206 17.27 3.08 12.70
C THR A 206 17.48 2.65 11.26
N ILE A 207 16.42 2.62 10.49
CA ILE A 207 16.44 2.33 9.06
C ILE A 207 16.36 3.66 8.31
N ILE A 208 17.30 3.89 7.40
CA ILE A 208 17.40 5.14 6.66
C ILE A 208 17.43 4.83 5.16
N GLY A 209 16.42 5.33 4.44
CA GLY A 209 16.40 5.42 2.98
C GLY A 209 16.89 6.79 2.50
N TYR A 210 17.70 6.83 1.44
CA TYR A 210 18.22 8.07 0.89
C TYR A 210 18.52 7.97 -0.61
N HIS A 211 18.47 9.11 -1.29
CA HIS A 211 18.79 9.20 -2.72
C HIS A 211 20.19 9.74 -2.92
N GLU A 212 21.00 8.98 -3.63
CA GLU A 212 22.33 9.38 -4.10
C GLU A 212 22.25 9.83 -5.56
N GLN A 213 22.79 11.02 -5.87
CA GLN A 213 22.93 11.45 -7.26
C GLN A 213 24.12 10.76 -7.94
N THR A 214 23.86 10.16 -9.08
CA THR A 214 24.87 9.54 -9.95
C THR A 214 25.42 10.55 -10.97
N ASN A 215 26.52 10.19 -11.64
CA ASN A 215 27.06 10.94 -12.78
C ASN A 215 26.47 10.48 -14.13
N GLN A 216 25.54 9.53 -14.13
CA GLN A 216 24.96 8.98 -15.36
C GLN A 216 23.67 9.71 -15.73
N MET A 217 23.47 9.97 -17.02
CA MET A 217 22.26 10.63 -17.51
C MET A 217 21.19 9.62 -17.89
N VAL A 218 19.98 9.80 -17.36
CA VAL A 218 18.79 9.00 -17.65
C VAL A 218 17.68 9.86 -18.23
N THR A 219 16.68 9.24 -18.82
CA THR A 219 15.54 9.95 -19.42
C THR A 219 14.33 9.83 -18.48
N ASN A 220 13.74 10.96 -18.10
CA ASN A 220 12.52 10.96 -17.28
C ASN A 220 11.27 10.70 -18.14
N GLN A 221 10.10 10.58 -17.50
CA GLN A 221 8.83 10.33 -18.19
C GLN A 221 8.46 11.43 -19.21
N ALA A 222 8.95 12.66 -19.02
CA ALA A 222 8.74 13.78 -19.95
C ALA A 222 9.77 13.81 -21.10
N GLY A 223 10.67 12.82 -21.21
CA GLY A 223 11.70 12.77 -22.24
C GLY A 223 12.93 13.63 -21.96
N ALA A 224 12.99 14.32 -20.82
CA ALA A 224 14.14 15.15 -20.45
C ALA A 224 15.29 14.31 -19.91
N ARG A 225 16.52 14.72 -20.24
CA ARG A 225 17.74 14.11 -19.72
C ARG A 225 18.05 14.70 -18.34
N VAL A 226 18.10 13.85 -17.33
CA VAL A 226 18.42 14.20 -15.94
C VAL A 226 19.53 13.31 -15.41
N LEU A 227 20.23 13.73 -14.35
CA LEU A 227 21.16 12.83 -13.65
C LEU A 227 20.35 11.73 -12.94
N GLY A 228 20.80 10.49 -13.09
CA GLY A 228 20.17 9.33 -12.46
C GLY A 228 20.38 9.36 -10.95
N LEU A 229 19.44 8.75 -10.23
CA LEU A 229 19.46 8.62 -8.78
C LEU A 229 19.52 7.14 -8.40
N ASN A 230 20.34 6.82 -7.40
CA ASN A 230 20.27 5.53 -6.72
C ASN A 230 19.51 5.73 -5.41
N TYR A 231 18.48 4.94 -5.15
CA TYR A 231 17.82 4.92 -3.86
C TYR A 231 18.37 3.77 -3.03
N LYS A 232 18.97 4.12 -1.91
CA LYS A 232 19.74 3.22 -1.05
C LYS A 232 19.09 3.19 0.33
N LEU A 233 19.28 2.06 1.00
CA LEU A 233 18.81 1.83 2.36
C LEU A 233 19.95 1.27 3.20
N PHE A 234 20.02 1.67 4.46
CA PHE A 234 20.81 0.97 5.47
C PHE A 234 20.07 0.91 6.81
N VAL A 235 20.48 -0.06 7.63
CA VAL A 235 19.98 -0.27 8.99
C VAL A 235 21.13 -0.09 9.97
N LEU A 236 20.91 0.77 10.96
CA LEU A 236 21.79 1.01 12.08
C LEU A 236 21.31 0.26 13.31
N ASP A 237 22.24 -0.34 14.07
CA ASP A 237 21.97 -0.83 15.41
C ASP A 237 21.88 0.31 16.45
N SER A 238 21.59 -0.04 17.70
CA SER A 238 21.53 0.92 18.82
C SER A 238 22.85 1.64 19.13
N LYS A 239 23.97 1.16 18.58
CA LYS A 239 25.31 1.75 18.70
C LYS A 239 25.70 2.52 17.43
N GLN A 240 24.76 2.72 16.50
CA GLN A 240 24.95 3.40 15.21
C GLN A 240 25.91 2.69 14.25
N ASN A 241 26.10 1.38 14.40
CA ASN A 241 26.81 0.58 13.40
C ASN A 241 25.87 0.17 12.28
N VAL A 242 26.33 0.25 11.04
CA VAL A 242 25.61 -0.31 9.88
C VAL A 242 25.63 -1.84 9.98
N ILE A 243 24.46 -2.45 10.18
CA ILE A 243 24.27 -3.91 10.25
C ILE A 243 23.68 -4.48 8.97
N TYR A 244 23.10 -3.63 8.12
CA TYR A 244 22.56 -4.01 6.83
C TYR A 244 22.56 -2.82 5.87
N SER A 245 22.70 -3.10 4.57
CA SER A 245 22.51 -2.10 3.50
C SER A 245 22.08 -2.77 2.20
N ASP A 246 21.24 -2.09 1.42
CA ASP A 246 20.87 -2.52 0.06
C ASP A 246 20.58 -1.30 -0.84
N ILE A 247 20.50 -1.54 -2.15
CA ILE A 247 20.07 -0.58 -3.15
C ILE A 247 18.67 -0.98 -3.61
N LEU A 248 17.70 -0.09 -3.37
CA LEU A 248 16.28 -0.29 -3.69
C LEU A 248 15.96 0.07 -5.14
N GLY A 249 16.74 0.96 -5.75
CA GLY A 249 16.59 1.29 -7.17
C GLY A 249 17.83 1.98 -7.72
N GLU A 250 18.29 1.55 -8.89
CA GLU A 250 19.42 2.15 -9.59
C GLU A 250 18.98 3.04 -10.75
N LEU A 251 19.76 4.09 -11.03
CA LEU A 251 19.59 4.94 -12.21
C LEU A 251 18.15 5.44 -12.44
N MET A 252 17.46 5.77 -11.34
CA MET A 252 16.10 6.29 -11.39
C MET A 252 16.08 7.73 -11.90
N SER A 253 15.02 8.09 -12.62
CA SER A 253 14.82 9.44 -13.15
C SER A 253 14.05 10.39 -12.22
N GLY A 254 13.73 9.94 -11.00
CA GLY A 254 12.99 10.70 -10.00
C GLY A 254 13.11 10.09 -8.61
N LEU A 255 12.64 10.82 -7.61
CA LEU A 255 12.62 10.38 -6.21
C LEU A 255 11.56 9.30 -6.00
N LEU A 256 11.88 8.31 -5.18
CA LEU A 256 10.95 7.33 -4.65
C LEU A 256 10.68 7.68 -3.18
N VAL A 257 9.45 7.49 -2.72
CA VAL A 257 9.06 7.71 -1.31
C VAL A 257 8.31 6.49 -0.81
N ASP A 258 8.35 6.25 0.50
CA ASP A 258 7.77 5.07 1.18
C ASP A 258 8.30 3.73 0.63
N GLY A 259 9.58 3.67 0.30
CA GLY A 259 10.16 2.48 -0.36
C GLY A 259 10.32 1.25 0.54
N PHE A 260 10.07 1.41 1.84
CA PHE A 260 10.18 0.34 2.81
C PHE A 260 9.26 0.58 4.01
N PHE A 261 9.00 -0.48 4.75
CA PHE A 261 8.22 -0.48 5.98
C PHE A 261 8.65 -1.64 6.88
N VAL A 262 8.25 -1.59 8.14
CA VAL A 262 8.46 -2.69 9.08
C VAL A 262 7.12 -3.27 9.47
N ARG A 263 7.04 -4.60 9.52
CA ARG A 263 5.97 -5.32 10.21
C ARG A 263 6.60 -6.25 11.23
N ARG A 264 6.26 -6.09 12.51
CA ARG A 264 6.93 -6.78 13.63
C ARG A 264 8.44 -6.60 13.51
N ASN A 265 9.24 -7.66 13.52
CA ASN A 265 10.71 -7.57 13.41
C ASN A 265 11.22 -7.85 12.00
N ARG A 266 10.44 -7.55 10.96
CA ARG A 266 10.85 -7.79 9.58
C ARG A 266 10.72 -6.51 8.76
N LEU A 267 11.83 -6.12 8.14
CA LEU A 267 11.91 -5.01 7.20
C LEU A 267 11.50 -5.52 5.83
N TYR A 268 10.57 -4.83 5.18
CA TYR A 268 10.09 -5.10 3.83
C TYR A 268 10.38 -3.90 2.94
N TYR A 269 10.82 -4.16 1.71
CA TYR A 269 11.09 -3.10 0.72
C TYR A 269 10.97 -3.65 -0.69
N VAL A 270 10.75 -2.77 -1.67
CA VAL A 270 10.73 -3.17 -3.08
C VAL A 270 12.02 -2.73 -3.77
N LYS A 271 12.71 -3.70 -4.34
CA LYS A 271 13.93 -3.54 -5.13
C LYS A 271 13.59 -3.51 -6.63
N GLU A 272 14.17 -2.56 -7.34
CA GLU A 272 14.02 -2.33 -8.78
C GLU A 272 12.55 -2.29 -9.26
N ARG A 273 11.64 -1.85 -8.39
CA ARG A 273 10.18 -1.76 -8.62
C ARG A 273 9.47 -3.08 -8.94
N ASN A 274 10.15 -4.22 -8.85
CA ASN A 274 9.60 -5.51 -9.27
C ASN A 274 9.86 -6.67 -8.30
N THR A 275 10.74 -6.48 -7.31
CA THR A 275 11.13 -7.53 -6.37
C THR A 275 10.79 -7.09 -4.97
N LEU A 276 9.87 -7.80 -4.30
CA LEU A 276 9.63 -7.59 -2.88
C LEU A 276 10.69 -8.36 -2.08
N CYS A 277 11.43 -7.64 -1.26
CA CYS A 277 12.44 -8.17 -0.36
C CYS A 277 11.96 -8.07 1.08
N ALA A 278 12.40 -9.02 1.91
CA ALA A 278 12.15 -9.00 3.35
C ALA A 278 13.36 -9.54 4.10
N ILE A 279 13.74 -8.88 5.19
CA ILE A 279 14.83 -9.33 6.08
C ILE A 279 14.39 -9.27 7.53
N ASP A 280 14.83 -10.25 8.32
CA ASP A 280 14.64 -10.21 9.76
C ASP A 280 15.60 -9.19 10.38
N LEU A 281 15.05 -8.33 11.21
CA LEU A 281 15.77 -7.36 12.00
C LEU A 281 16.26 -8.03 13.31
N PRO A 282 17.52 -7.80 13.73
CA PRO A 282 18.10 -8.39 14.94
C PRO A 282 17.35 -8.08 16.24
#